data_AF-A0A3C0W4T1-F1
#
_entry.id   AF-A0A3C0W4T1-F1
#
_cell.length_a   1.000
_cell.length_b   1.000
_cell.length_c   1.000
_cell.angle_alpha   90.00
_cell.angle_beta   90.00
_cell.angle_gamma   90.00
#
_symmetry.space_group_name_H-M   'P 1'
#
loop_
_entity.id
_entity.type
_entity.pdbx_description
1 polymer ?
#
loop_
_entity_poly.entity_id
_entity_poly.type
_entity_poly.pdbx_seq_one_letter_code
_entity_poly.pdbx_strand_id
1 'polypeptide(L)'
;GDDGGKTLDRDTSGVLLGGDALLSRWRVGVTGGYSRSNIKPRDRASSVVSANYHLGLYAGTQRGALAFRTGLAQSWHDLDVRRTIAMPGLNERARADYRADALQAFGEIAYGLDARGARLEPFANLAHVRLKFDGFSETGDAAALTAKNSNADVTFTTLGLRGEQTFDLGQTRAALHGTVGWRRAFGDTSPQSIHALSEGDAFTITGAPISRDSAVLEGGLALSLTTATTMSLGYAGQVSNGAQDHVFTARFSLKF
;
A
#
# COMPACT_ATOMS: atom_id res chain seq x y z
N GLY A 1 0.26 -25.84 11.66
CA GLY A 1 0.42 -25.58 13.10
C GLY A 1 -0.60 -24.53 13.44
N ASP A 2 -1.48 -24.86 14.38
CA ASP A 2 -2.59 -24.04 14.84
C ASP A 2 -2.05 -22.79 15.54
N ASP A 3 -2.27 -21.63 14.94
CA ASP A 3 -2.16 -20.32 15.59
C ASP A 3 -3.50 -19.65 15.36
N GLY A 4 -4.21 -19.35 16.45
CA GLY A 4 -5.44 -18.54 16.49
C GLY A 4 -5.17 -17.08 16.09
N GLY A 5 -4.62 -16.88 14.90
CA GLY A 5 -4.32 -15.60 14.30
C GLY A 5 -5.62 -14.88 13.93
N LYS A 6 -5.96 -13.88 14.73
CA LYS A 6 -7.10 -12.98 14.49
C LYS A 6 -7.06 -12.49 13.05
N THR A 7 -7.93 -13.00 12.21
CA THR A 7 -7.94 -12.67 10.78
C THR A 7 -8.51 -11.26 10.62
N LEU A 8 -7.77 -10.39 9.95
CA LEU A 8 -8.13 -9.00 9.69
C LEU A 8 -8.45 -8.84 8.21
N ASP A 9 -9.69 -8.49 7.90
CA ASP A 9 -10.11 -8.20 6.53
C ASP A 9 -10.13 -6.68 6.32
N ARG A 10 -9.55 -6.23 5.20
CA ARG A 10 -9.48 -4.81 4.81
C ARG A 10 -9.89 -4.63 3.36
N ASP A 11 -10.91 -3.81 3.14
CA ASP A 11 -11.33 -3.36 1.81
C ASP A 11 -10.96 -1.89 1.64
N THR A 12 -10.31 -1.55 0.52
CA THR A 12 -9.95 -0.16 0.20
C THR A 12 -10.40 0.19 -1.22
N SER A 13 -11.03 1.35 -1.36
CA SER A 13 -11.37 1.93 -2.66
C SER A 13 -10.91 3.38 -2.71
N GLY A 14 -10.53 3.85 -3.89
CA GLY A 14 -10.01 5.20 -4.02
C GLY A 14 -9.80 5.63 -5.45
N VAL A 15 -9.49 6.91 -5.62
CA VAL A 15 -9.18 7.54 -6.90
C VAL A 15 -7.89 8.32 -6.75
N LEU A 16 -6.99 8.14 -7.72
CA LEU A 16 -5.75 8.89 -7.86
C LEU A 16 -5.77 9.65 -9.19
N LEU A 17 -5.24 10.86 -9.16
CA LEU A 17 -5.02 11.71 -10.32
C LEU A 17 -3.55 12.13 -10.34
N GLY A 18 -3.02 12.40 -11.52
CA GLY A 18 -1.63 12.79 -11.66
C GLY A 18 -1.32 13.28 -13.05
N GLY A 19 -0.16 13.92 -13.17
CA GLY A 19 0.38 14.39 -14.43
C GLY A 19 1.89 14.43 -14.36
N ASP A 20 2.51 14.17 -15.51
CA ASP A 20 3.96 14.23 -15.65
C ASP A 20 4.38 14.81 -16.98
N ALA A 21 5.61 15.33 -17.00
CA ALA A 21 6.22 15.95 -18.16
C ALA A 21 7.63 15.41 -18.36
N LEU A 22 8.07 15.38 -19.62
CA LEU A 22 9.45 15.07 -19.97
C LEU A 22 10.29 16.36 -19.91
N LEU A 23 11.17 16.44 -18.92
CA LEU A 23 12.14 17.51 -18.73
C LEU A 23 13.52 17.00 -19.12
N SER A 24 13.97 17.34 -20.33
CA SER A 24 15.21 16.82 -20.92
C SER A 24 15.19 15.28 -21.01
N ARG A 25 15.88 14.58 -20.11
CA ARG A 25 15.95 13.11 -20.06
C ARG A 25 15.18 12.51 -18.87
N TRP A 26 14.53 13.34 -18.07
CA TRP A 26 13.80 12.93 -16.89
C TRP A 26 12.30 13.13 -17.10
N ARG A 27 11.51 12.09 -16.85
CA ARG A 27 10.07 12.22 -16.68
C ARG A 27 9.81 12.55 -15.21
N VAL A 28 9.22 13.70 -14.93
CA VAL A 28 8.92 14.16 -13.58
C VAL A 28 7.43 14.39 -13.46
N GLY A 29 6.83 13.89 -12.39
CA GLY A 29 5.40 13.92 -12.19
C GLY A 29 4.98 14.10 -10.75
N VAL A 30 3.71 14.45 -10.61
CA VAL A 30 3.02 14.57 -9.34
C VAL A 30 1.74 13.73 -9.39
N THR A 31 1.36 13.18 -8.26
CA THR A 31 0.10 12.48 -8.10
C THR A 31 -0.53 12.83 -6.77
N GLY A 32 -1.84 12.81 -6.71
CA GLY A 32 -2.56 12.88 -5.46
C GLY A 32 -3.91 12.19 -5.59
N GLY A 33 -4.54 11.96 -4.45
CA GLY A 33 -5.89 11.43 -4.46
C GLY A 33 -6.40 11.06 -3.09
N TYR A 34 -7.51 10.34 -3.12
CA TYR A 34 -8.29 10.02 -1.94
C TYR A 34 -8.66 8.55 -1.96
N SER A 35 -8.54 7.89 -0.81
CA SER A 35 -9.05 6.54 -0.62
C SER A 35 -9.81 6.41 0.69
N ARG A 36 -10.66 5.40 0.76
CA ARG A 36 -11.40 5.02 1.94
C ARG A 36 -11.16 3.55 2.20
N SER A 37 -10.78 3.20 3.43
CA SER A 37 -10.64 1.81 3.84
C SER A 37 -11.61 1.45 4.96
N ASN A 38 -12.13 0.23 4.89
CA ASN A 38 -12.95 -0.38 5.94
C ASN A 38 -12.22 -1.63 6.44
N ILE A 39 -11.93 -1.68 7.74
CA ILE A 39 -11.17 -2.75 8.37
C ILE A 39 -12.05 -3.41 9.42
N LYS A 40 -12.19 -4.74 9.31
CA LYS A 40 -13.00 -5.55 10.21
C LYS A 40 -12.17 -6.73 10.75
N PRO A 41 -11.82 -6.74 12.04
CA PRO A 41 -11.29 -7.93 12.70
C PRO A 41 -12.40 -8.99 12.85
N ARG A 42 -12.16 -10.25 12.44
CA ARG A 42 -13.20 -11.30 12.49
C ARG A 42 -13.61 -11.71 13.91
N ASP A 43 -12.70 -11.66 14.88
CA ASP A 43 -12.91 -12.19 16.23
C ASP A 43 -13.31 -11.14 17.29
N ARG A 44 -13.60 -9.91 16.85
CA ARG A 44 -14.04 -8.82 17.75
C ARG A 44 -15.12 -7.99 17.07
N ALA A 45 -16.13 -7.57 17.82
CA ALA A 45 -17.10 -6.58 17.38
C ALA A 45 -16.47 -5.17 17.36
N SER A 46 -15.47 -4.99 16.49
CA SER A 46 -14.76 -3.73 16.28
C SER A 46 -14.75 -3.39 14.78
N SER A 47 -14.82 -2.10 14.46
CA SER A 47 -14.77 -1.62 13.08
C SER A 47 -13.91 -0.38 13.02
N VAL A 48 -13.02 -0.31 12.02
CA VAL A 48 -12.22 0.88 11.74
C VAL A 48 -12.54 1.37 10.35
N VAL A 49 -12.89 2.65 10.24
CA VAL A 49 -13.05 3.33 8.95
C VAL A 49 -11.94 4.36 8.84
N SER A 50 -11.29 4.42 7.69
CA SER A 50 -10.25 5.42 7.41
C SER A 50 -10.57 6.24 6.17
N ALA A 51 -10.40 7.55 6.29
CA ALA A 51 -10.36 8.48 5.16
C ALA A 51 -8.91 8.87 4.92
N ASN A 52 -8.42 8.62 3.70
CA ASN A 52 -7.00 8.72 3.40
C ASN A 52 -6.76 9.70 2.27
N TYR A 53 -5.80 10.60 2.48
CA TYR A 53 -5.34 11.54 1.47
C TYR A 53 -3.91 11.19 1.08
N HIS A 54 -3.63 11.17 -0.22
CA HIS A 54 -2.34 10.79 -0.76
C HIS A 54 -1.77 11.93 -1.60
N LEU A 55 -0.49 12.22 -1.43
CA LEU A 55 0.29 13.11 -2.28
C LEU A 55 1.62 12.46 -2.61
N GLY A 56 2.04 12.52 -3.87
CA GLY A 56 3.27 11.90 -4.31
C GLY A 56 3.97 12.67 -5.42
N LEU A 57 5.28 12.53 -5.44
CA LEU A 57 6.19 13.03 -6.47
C LEU A 57 6.97 11.85 -7.01
N TYR A 58 7.15 11.78 -8.32
CA TYR A 58 7.95 10.73 -8.94
C TYR A 58 8.82 11.29 -10.05
N ALA A 59 9.96 10.66 -10.25
CA ALA A 59 10.88 10.96 -11.33
C ALA A 59 11.48 9.67 -11.88
N GLY A 60 11.75 9.65 -13.18
CA GLY A 60 12.44 8.53 -13.81
C GLY A 60 13.21 8.95 -15.05
N THR A 61 14.28 8.22 -15.33
CA THR A 61 15.09 8.41 -16.54
C THR A 61 15.49 7.05 -17.10
N GLN A 62 15.70 7.00 -18.41
CA GLN A 62 16.21 5.82 -19.08
C GLN A 62 17.42 6.21 -19.93
N ARG A 63 18.50 5.45 -19.79
CA ARG A 63 19.75 5.61 -20.55
C ARG A 63 20.10 4.26 -21.17
N GLY A 64 19.79 4.12 -22.46
CA GLY A 64 19.91 2.83 -23.15
C GLY A 64 19.00 1.79 -22.51
N ALA A 65 19.57 0.66 -22.10
CA ALA A 65 18.88 -0.40 -21.40
C ALA A 65 18.63 -0.09 -19.91
N LEU A 66 19.39 0.83 -19.29
CA LEU A 66 19.26 1.12 -17.87
C LEU A 66 18.15 2.13 -17.61
N ALA A 67 17.21 1.77 -16.73
CA ALA A 67 16.18 2.66 -16.22
C ALA A 67 16.40 2.91 -14.72
N PHE A 68 16.18 4.16 -14.31
CA PHE A 68 16.16 4.56 -12.91
C PHE A 68 14.83 5.24 -12.62
N ARG A 69 14.17 4.85 -11.52
CA ARG A 69 12.90 5.43 -11.07
C ARG A 69 13.00 5.72 -9.58
N THR A 70 12.42 6.82 -9.14
CA THR A 70 12.39 7.20 -7.72
C THR A 70 11.14 8.01 -7.42
N GLY A 71 10.74 8.04 -6.16
CA GLY A 71 9.61 8.86 -5.74
C GLY A 71 9.52 9.00 -4.24
N LEU A 72 8.67 9.94 -3.86
CA LEU A 72 8.30 10.25 -2.49
C LEU A 72 6.78 10.34 -2.42
N ALA A 73 6.17 9.71 -1.43
CA ALA A 73 4.74 9.79 -1.19
C ALA A 73 4.46 10.04 0.29
N GLN A 74 3.51 10.91 0.57
CA GLN A 74 2.98 11.16 1.89
C GLN A 74 1.48 10.85 1.88
N SER A 75 1.05 10.11 2.89
CA SER A 75 -0.36 9.81 3.12
C SER A 75 -0.76 10.24 4.52
N TRP A 76 -1.94 10.83 4.61
CA TRP A 76 -2.60 11.19 5.87
C TRP A 76 -3.84 10.31 6.02
N HIS A 77 -4.04 9.79 7.22
CA HIS A 77 -5.09 8.84 7.54
C HIS A 77 -5.88 9.35 8.76
N ASP A 78 -7.15 9.67 8.56
CA ASP A 78 -8.08 9.93 9.66
C ASP A 78 -8.78 8.62 10.00
N LEU A 79 -8.62 8.13 11.24
CA LEU A 79 -9.05 6.82 11.71
C LEU A 79 -10.18 6.94 12.73
N ASP A 80 -11.36 6.45 12.36
CA ASP A 80 -12.51 6.31 13.25
C ASP A 80 -12.59 4.85 13.75
N VAL A 81 -12.30 4.63 15.03
CA VAL A 81 -12.31 3.31 15.65
C VAL A 81 -13.52 3.14 16.56
N ARG A 82 -14.23 2.04 16.39
CA ARG A 82 -15.32 1.62 17.29
C ARG A 82 -15.03 0.23 17.81
N ARG A 83 -15.06 0.06 19.13
CA ARG A 83 -14.83 -1.22 19.81
C ARG A 83 -16.02 -1.55 20.70
N THR A 84 -16.62 -2.72 20.50
CA THR A 84 -17.62 -3.27 21.40
C THR A 84 -16.93 -4.19 22.39
N ILE A 85 -17.18 -3.97 23.67
CA ILE A 85 -16.59 -4.72 24.78
C ILE A 85 -17.72 -5.53 25.39
N ALA A 86 -17.67 -6.86 25.20
CA ALA A 86 -18.67 -7.78 25.74
C ALA A 86 -17.97 -8.76 26.68
N MET A 87 -18.24 -8.64 27.98
CA MET A 87 -17.81 -9.54 29.04
C MET A 87 -19.01 -9.83 29.97
N PRO A 88 -19.04 -10.93 30.73
CA PRO A 88 -20.12 -11.18 31.69
C PRO A 88 -20.28 -9.99 32.65
N GLY A 89 -21.43 -9.30 32.59
CA GLY A 89 -21.72 -8.10 33.39
C GLY A 89 -21.28 -6.76 32.78
N LEU A 90 -20.64 -6.73 31.60
CA LEU A 90 -20.18 -5.51 30.92
C LEU A 90 -20.49 -5.57 29.42
N ASN A 91 -21.27 -4.60 28.93
CA ASN A 91 -21.55 -4.44 27.51
C ASN A 91 -21.43 -2.96 27.12
N GLU A 92 -20.24 -2.57 26.67
CA GLU A 92 -19.90 -1.17 26.39
C GLU A 92 -19.45 -0.96 24.95
N ARG A 93 -19.53 0.29 24.50
CA ARG A 93 -19.00 0.74 23.21
C ARG A 93 -17.98 1.84 23.45
N ALA A 94 -16.74 1.59 23.09
CA ALA A 94 -15.69 2.57 23.08
C ALA A 94 -15.52 3.15 21.67
N ARG A 95 -15.24 4.46 21.58
CA ARG A 95 -14.94 5.15 20.32
C ARG A 95 -13.68 5.98 20.45
N ALA A 96 -12.81 5.93 19.45
CA ALA A 96 -11.65 6.81 19.35
C ALA A 96 -11.50 7.31 17.93
N ASP A 97 -11.16 8.60 17.81
CA ASP A 97 -10.84 9.25 16.56
C ASP A 97 -9.38 9.71 16.65
N TYR A 98 -8.51 9.27 15.74
CA TYR A 98 -7.10 9.63 15.75
C TYR A 98 -6.49 9.66 14.35
N ARG A 99 -5.30 10.23 14.23
CA ARG A 99 -4.61 10.40 12.95
C ARG A 99 -3.40 9.49 12.84
N ALA A 100 -3.10 9.09 11.61
CA ALA A 100 -1.84 8.45 11.26
C ALA A 100 -1.27 9.06 9.98
N ASP A 101 0.06 9.11 9.92
CA ASP A 101 0.81 9.62 8.78
C ASP A 101 1.74 8.54 8.24
N ALA A 102 1.80 8.40 6.92
CA ALA A 102 2.74 7.50 6.24
C ALA A 102 3.62 8.31 5.29
N LEU A 103 4.94 8.27 5.50
CA LEU A 103 5.92 8.81 4.55
C LEU A 103 6.69 7.66 3.90
N GLN A 104 6.68 7.61 2.58
CA GLN A 104 7.36 6.59 1.79
C GLN A 104 8.32 7.22 0.80
N ALA A 105 9.58 6.78 0.80
CA ALA A 105 10.55 7.08 -0.23
C ALA A 105 10.98 5.80 -0.93
N PHE A 106 11.17 5.82 -2.25
CA PHE A 106 11.64 4.65 -2.98
C PHE A 106 12.60 4.99 -4.12
N GLY A 107 13.42 4.01 -4.48
CA GLY A 107 14.28 4.01 -5.65
C GLY A 107 14.31 2.64 -6.31
N GLU A 108 14.34 2.60 -7.63
CA GLU A 108 14.38 1.41 -8.45
C GLU A 108 15.42 1.57 -9.57
N ILE A 109 16.21 0.53 -9.79
CA ILE A 109 17.03 0.35 -10.98
C ILE A 109 16.49 -0.86 -11.77
N ALA A 110 16.45 -0.74 -13.09
CA ALA A 110 16.01 -1.82 -13.97
C ALA A 110 16.86 -1.88 -15.24
N TYR A 111 16.97 -3.07 -15.83
CA TYR A 111 17.74 -3.31 -17.05
C TYR A 111 16.87 -3.92 -18.13
N GLY A 112 16.60 -3.18 -19.20
CA GLY A 112 15.76 -3.60 -20.33
C GLY A 112 16.48 -4.53 -21.30
N LEU A 113 15.83 -5.65 -21.57
CA LEU A 113 16.22 -6.67 -22.54
C LEU A 113 15.10 -6.78 -23.58
N ASP A 114 15.38 -6.35 -24.81
CA ASP A 114 14.43 -6.47 -25.91
C ASP A 114 14.60 -7.83 -26.60
N ALA A 115 13.53 -8.61 -26.69
CA ALA A 115 13.52 -9.94 -27.28
C ALA A 115 12.24 -10.18 -28.09
N ARG A 116 12.38 -10.19 -29.43
CA ARG A 116 11.34 -10.63 -30.39
C ARG A 116 9.93 -10.04 -30.14
N GLY A 117 9.84 -8.73 -29.90
CA GLY A 117 8.57 -8.02 -29.68
C GLY A 117 8.04 -8.06 -28.24
N ALA A 118 8.80 -8.67 -27.32
CA ALA A 118 8.62 -8.55 -25.88
C ALA A 118 9.82 -7.82 -25.26
N ARG A 119 9.57 -7.10 -24.17
CA ARG A 119 10.59 -6.41 -23.39
C ARG A 119 10.57 -6.98 -21.98
N LEU A 120 11.73 -7.45 -21.52
CA LEU A 120 11.93 -7.96 -20.17
C LEU A 120 12.81 -6.98 -19.39
N GLU A 121 12.43 -6.66 -18.17
CA GLU A 121 13.17 -5.78 -17.27
C GLU A 121 13.33 -6.45 -15.90
N PRO A 122 14.45 -7.12 -15.61
CA PRO A 122 14.87 -7.34 -14.23
C PRO A 122 15.03 -6.00 -13.51
N PHE A 123 14.54 -5.92 -12.27
CA PHE A 123 14.63 -4.73 -11.44
C PHE A 123 14.99 -5.05 -10.00
N ALA A 124 15.61 -4.07 -9.36
CA ALA A 124 15.84 -4.03 -7.92
C ALA A 124 15.29 -2.71 -7.38
N ASN A 125 14.44 -2.82 -6.36
CA ASN A 125 13.76 -1.71 -5.72
C ASN A 125 14.08 -1.69 -4.22
N LEU A 126 14.30 -0.49 -3.69
CA LEU A 126 14.44 -0.19 -2.27
C LEU A 126 13.38 0.85 -1.91
N ALA A 127 12.59 0.58 -0.89
CA ALA A 127 11.61 1.50 -0.35
C ALA A 127 11.74 1.60 1.17
N HIS A 128 11.58 2.79 1.71
CA HIS A 128 11.55 3.03 3.15
C HIS A 128 10.24 3.72 3.50
N VAL A 129 9.53 3.17 4.48
CA VAL A 129 8.22 3.64 4.94
C VAL A 129 8.31 3.95 6.42
N ARG A 130 7.98 5.18 6.78
CA ARG A 130 7.75 5.61 8.16
C ARG A 130 6.27 5.77 8.39
N LEU A 131 5.75 5.06 9.36
CA LEU A 131 4.38 5.19 9.86
C LEU A 131 4.43 5.88 11.22
N LYS A 132 3.59 6.89 11.41
CA LYS A 132 3.40 7.57 12.69
C LYS A 132 1.92 7.49 13.06
N PHE A 133 1.62 7.02 14.27
CA PHE A 133 0.28 7.04 14.85
C PHE A 133 0.27 8.06 15.99
N ASP A 134 -0.69 8.98 15.95
CA ASP A 134 -0.90 9.89 17.07
C ASP A 134 -1.52 9.13 18.26
N GLY A 135 -1.21 9.59 19.48
CA GLY A 135 -1.85 9.07 20.67
C GLY A 135 -3.33 9.45 20.73
N PHE A 136 -4.14 8.63 21.39
CA PHE A 136 -5.58 8.85 21.49
C PHE A 136 -6.14 8.42 22.83
N SER A 137 -7.33 8.90 23.16
CA SER A 137 -8.13 8.43 24.28
C SER A 137 -9.49 8.00 23.74
N GLU A 138 -9.91 6.77 24.05
CA GLU A 138 -11.26 6.33 23.78
C GLU A 138 -12.25 7.10 24.66
N THR A 139 -13.43 7.33 24.13
CA THR A 139 -14.62 7.78 24.85
C THR A 139 -15.49 6.56 25.16
N GLY A 140 -15.84 6.39 26.44
CA GLY A 140 -16.54 5.24 27.03
C GLY A 140 -16.51 5.33 28.56
N ASP A 141 -17.16 4.39 29.26
CA ASP A 141 -17.17 4.33 30.73
C ASP A 141 -15.93 3.59 31.27
N ALA A 142 -16.08 2.47 31.97
CA ALA A 142 -15.02 1.88 32.79
C ALA A 142 -13.85 1.28 31.98
N ALA A 143 -14.08 0.95 30.69
CA ALA A 143 -13.10 0.26 29.85
C ALA A 143 -12.50 1.13 28.72
N ALA A 144 -12.60 2.46 28.85
CA ALA A 144 -11.94 3.41 27.95
C ALA A 144 -10.41 3.24 28.02
N LEU A 145 -9.79 3.27 26.84
CA LEU A 145 -8.35 3.07 26.66
C LEU A 145 -7.66 4.37 26.23
N THR A 146 -6.47 4.62 26.75
CA THR A 146 -5.55 5.63 26.21
C THR A 146 -4.39 4.93 25.52
N ALA A 147 -3.98 5.46 24.37
CA ALA A 147 -2.83 5.00 23.62
C ALA A 147 -1.81 6.13 23.49
N LYS A 148 -0.53 5.82 23.69
CA LYS A 148 0.55 6.78 23.40
C LYS A 148 0.81 6.86 21.90
N ASN A 149 1.49 7.93 21.49
CA ASN A 149 2.02 8.02 20.14
C ASN A 149 2.95 6.84 19.85
N SER A 150 2.97 6.39 18.60
CA SER A 150 3.89 5.35 18.15
C SER A 150 4.40 5.61 16.74
N ASN A 151 5.56 5.05 16.45
CA ASN A 151 6.18 5.07 15.14
C ASN A 151 6.60 3.66 14.75
N ALA A 152 6.63 3.39 13.45
CA ALA A 152 7.21 2.19 12.88
C ALA A 152 7.97 2.54 11.61
N ASP A 153 9.23 2.10 11.52
CA ASP A 153 10.08 2.31 10.36
C ASP A 153 10.35 0.95 9.70
N VAL A 154 9.91 0.82 8.44
CA VAL A 154 10.01 -0.44 7.69
C VAL A 154 10.71 -0.18 6.36
N THR A 155 11.75 -0.95 6.10
CA THR A 155 12.47 -0.92 4.84
C THR A 155 12.12 -2.15 4.03
N PHE A 156 11.78 -1.98 2.76
CA PHE A 156 11.50 -3.04 1.82
C PHE A 156 12.56 -3.11 0.74
N THR A 157 13.02 -4.31 0.41
CA THR A 157 13.78 -4.59 -0.81
C THR A 157 12.96 -5.51 -1.68
N THR A 158 12.81 -5.17 -2.96
CA THR A 158 12.12 -6.02 -3.94
C THR A 158 13.06 -6.34 -5.08
N LEU A 159 13.23 -7.62 -5.37
CA LEU A 159 13.88 -8.08 -6.59
C LEU A 159 12.83 -8.72 -7.47
N GLY A 160 12.80 -8.39 -8.75
CA GLY A 160 11.78 -8.92 -9.64
C GLY A 160 12.14 -8.84 -11.10
N LEU A 161 11.23 -9.39 -11.89
CA LEU A 161 11.25 -9.36 -13.33
C LEU A 161 9.89 -8.85 -13.79
N ARG A 162 9.90 -7.83 -14.65
CA ARG A 162 8.69 -7.42 -15.37
C ARG A 162 8.84 -7.65 -16.86
N GLY A 163 7.75 -8.00 -17.50
CA GLY A 163 7.66 -8.22 -18.94
C GLY A 163 6.53 -7.41 -19.53
N GLU A 164 6.74 -6.94 -20.74
CA GLU A 164 5.71 -6.29 -21.57
C GLU A 164 5.75 -6.88 -22.98
N GLN A 165 4.58 -7.16 -23.53
CA GLN A 165 4.43 -7.59 -24.92
C GLN A 165 3.32 -6.80 -25.58
N THR A 166 3.66 -6.14 -26.69
CA THR A 166 2.69 -5.41 -27.51
C THR A 166 2.20 -6.29 -28.65
N PHE A 167 0.90 -6.22 -28.94
CA PHE A 167 0.27 -6.93 -30.04
C PHE A 167 -0.91 -6.12 -30.58
N ASP A 168 -1.31 -6.39 -31.82
CA ASP A 168 -2.47 -5.73 -32.42
C ASP A 168 -3.73 -6.59 -32.23
N LEU A 169 -4.80 -5.98 -31.72
CA LEU A 169 -6.12 -6.57 -31.54
C LEU A 169 -7.08 -5.90 -32.53
N GLY A 170 -7.16 -6.46 -33.74
CA GLY A 170 -7.88 -5.82 -34.85
C GLY A 170 -7.19 -4.51 -35.26
N GLN A 171 -7.89 -3.39 -35.10
CA GLN A 171 -7.33 -2.04 -35.36
C GLN A 171 -6.72 -1.37 -34.12
N THR A 172 -6.83 -2.01 -32.94
CA THR A 172 -6.39 -1.42 -31.66
C THR A 172 -5.07 -2.05 -31.21
N ARG A 173 -4.07 -1.22 -30.86
CA ARG A 173 -2.84 -1.73 -30.26
C ARG A 173 -3.04 -2.01 -28.78
N ALA A 174 -2.68 -3.23 -28.36
CA ALA A 174 -2.74 -3.68 -26.98
C ALA A 174 -1.33 -3.97 -26.45
N ALA A 175 -1.16 -3.86 -25.13
CA ALA A 175 0.03 -4.27 -24.41
C ALA A 175 -0.37 -5.11 -23.21
N LEU A 176 0.16 -6.34 -23.13
CA LEU A 176 0.08 -7.19 -21.96
C LEU A 176 1.34 -6.96 -21.13
N HIS A 177 1.19 -6.70 -19.84
CA HIS A 177 2.30 -6.58 -18.92
C HIS A 177 2.14 -7.52 -17.74
N GLY A 178 3.26 -7.97 -17.18
CA GLY A 178 3.29 -8.81 -16.00
C GLY A 178 4.55 -8.59 -15.17
N THR A 179 4.41 -8.74 -13.86
CA THR A 179 5.52 -8.63 -12.90
C THR A 179 5.50 -9.83 -11.98
N VAL A 180 6.68 -10.38 -11.69
CA VAL A 180 6.89 -11.29 -10.55
C VAL A 180 8.06 -10.78 -9.73
N GLY A 181 7.94 -10.83 -8.42
CA GLY A 181 8.99 -10.37 -7.53
C GLY A 181 8.97 -11.02 -6.16
N TRP A 182 10.11 -10.95 -5.50
CA TRP A 182 10.28 -11.28 -4.10
C TRP A 182 10.56 -10.00 -3.33
N ARG A 183 9.74 -9.74 -2.32
CA ARG A 183 9.90 -8.59 -1.44
C ARG A 183 10.27 -9.04 -0.05
N ARG A 184 11.28 -8.40 0.52
CA ARG A 184 11.74 -8.59 1.88
C ARG A 184 11.56 -7.32 2.70
N ALA A 185 11.02 -7.45 3.91
CA ALA A 185 10.83 -6.39 4.89
C ALA A 185 11.87 -6.47 6.01
N PHE A 186 12.38 -5.32 6.42
CA PHE A 186 13.38 -5.12 7.47
C PHE A 186 12.92 -4.00 8.41
N GLY A 187 13.48 -3.95 9.63
CA GLY A 187 13.10 -2.98 10.65
C GLY A 187 11.92 -3.47 11.49
N ASP A 188 10.96 -2.59 11.73
CA ASP A 188 9.84 -2.80 12.67
C ASP A 188 8.74 -3.68 12.08
N THR A 189 9.06 -4.94 11.78
CA THR A 189 8.12 -5.90 11.18
C THR A 189 7.10 -6.47 12.16
N SER A 190 7.09 -6.01 13.41
CA SER A 190 6.13 -6.40 14.44
C SER A 190 5.76 -5.15 15.23
N PRO A 191 4.91 -4.27 14.68
CA PRO A 191 4.63 -2.96 15.28
C PRO A 191 4.07 -3.14 16.69
N GLN A 192 4.60 -2.39 17.65
CA GLN A 192 4.15 -2.39 19.04
C GLN A 192 3.49 -1.05 19.37
N SER A 193 2.48 -1.10 20.22
CA SER A 193 1.77 0.08 20.72
C SER A 193 1.51 -0.05 22.21
N ILE A 194 1.68 1.04 22.96
CA ILE A 194 1.49 1.06 24.41
C ILE A 194 0.13 1.68 24.71
N HIS A 195 -0.68 0.95 25.49
CA HIS A 195 -2.03 1.30 25.86
C HIS A 195 -2.18 1.27 27.39
N ALA A 196 -3.14 2.02 27.94
CA ALA A 196 -3.50 1.96 29.34
C ALA A 196 -5.03 2.08 29.48
N LEU A 197 -5.61 1.35 30.43
CA LEU A 197 -7.01 1.55 30.83
C LEU A 197 -7.10 2.72 31.81
N SER A 198 -8.26 3.35 31.91
CA SER A 198 -8.53 4.50 32.80
C SER A 198 -8.05 4.30 34.25
N GLU A 199 -8.09 3.07 34.77
CA GLU A 199 -7.64 2.71 36.14
C GLU A 199 -6.67 1.52 36.17
N GLY A 200 -5.78 1.40 35.16
CA GLY A 200 -4.83 0.27 35.09
C GLY A 200 -3.43 0.64 34.62
N ASP A 201 -2.48 -0.27 34.85
CA ASP A 201 -1.11 -0.14 34.35
C ASP A 201 -1.06 -0.16 32.81
N ALA A 202 -0.04 0.51 32.26
CA ALA A 202 0.19 0.48 30.82
C ALA A 202 0.64 -0.91 30.37
N PHE A 203 0.12 -1.37 29.24
CA PHE A 203 0.44 -2.66 28.63
C PHE A 203 0.72 -2.49 27.13
N THR A 204 1.53 -3.40 26.58
CA THR A 204 1.91 -3.37 25.15
C THR A 204 1.01 -4.29 24.34
N ILE A 205 0.46 -3.77 23.25
CA ILE A 205 -0.23 -4.55 22.23
C ILE A 205 0.69 -4.64 21.01
N THR A 206 1.03 -5.87 20.63
CA THR A 206 1.66 -6.14 19.34
C THR A 206 0.58 -6.15 18.25
N GLY A 207 0.75 -5.29 17.23
CA GLY A 207 -0.10 -5.25 16.05
C GLY A 207 0.13 -6.45 15.13
N ALA A 208 -0.63 -6.52 14.04
CA ALA A 208 -0.44 -7.58 13.04
C ALA A 208 1.00 -7.52 12.48
N PRO A 209 1.78 -8.60 12.55
CA PRO A 209 3.15 -8.59 12.08
C PRO A 209 3.19 -8.39 10.55
N ILE A 210 4.18 -7.62 10.10
CA ILE A 210 4.52 -7.50 8.68
C ILE A 210 5.35 -8.72 8.33
N SER A 211 4.85 -9.52 7.39
CA SER A 211 5.60 -10.67 6.88
C SER A 211 6.96 -10.22 6.34
N ARG A 212 8.02 -10.84 6.87
CA ARG A 212 9.40 -10.52 6.45
C ARG A 212 9.63 -10.78 4.98
N ASP A 213 8.95 -11.76 4.41
CA ASP A 213 9.17 -12.24 3.06
C ASP A 213 7.81 -12.41 2.37
N SER A 214 7.69 -11.92 1.13
CA SER A 214 6.44 -11.91 0.37
C SER A 214 6.70 -12.09 -1.12
N ALA A 215 5.86 -12.90 -1.78
CA ALA A 215 5.79 -12.93 -3.23
C ALA A 215 4.89 -11.80 -3.72
N VAL A 216 5.32 -11.11 -4.78
CA VAL A 216 4.56 -10.05 -5.46
C VAL A 216 4.31 -10.50 -6.89
N LEU A 217 3.07 -10.35 -7.34
CA LEU A 217 2.65 -10.66 -8.70
C LEU A 217 1.76 -9.54 -9.24
N GLU A 218 1.99 -9.15 -10.48
CA GLU A 218 1.15 -8.18 -11.16
C GLU A 218 0.87 -8.66 -12.58
N GLY A 219 -0.30 -8.30 -13.09
CA GLY A 219 -0.69 -8.54 -14.46
C GLY A 219 -1.66 -7.48 -14.93
N GLY A 220 -1.57 -7.08 -16.19
CA GLY A 220 -2.52 -6.13 -16.73
C GLY A 220 -2.48 -6.00 -18.24
N LEU A 221 -3.52 -5.36 -18.74
CA LEU A 221 -3.76 -5.12 -20.15
C LEU A 221 -3.97 -3.62 -20.36
N ALA A 222 -3.22 -3.05 -21.30
CA ALA A 222 -3.39 -1.68 -21.77
C ALA A 222 -3.88 -1.68 -23.22
N LEU A 223 -4.89 -0.86 -23.51
CA LEU A 223 -5.50 -0.67 -24.83
C LEU A 223 -5.28 0.76 -25.28
N SER A 224 -4.62 0.94 -26.42
CA SER A 224 -4.41 2.24 -27.05
C SER A 224 -5.64 2.61 -27.86
N LEU A 225 -6.59 3.31 -27.23
CA LEU A 225 -7.85 3.73 -27.87
C LEU A 225 -7.60 4.73 -29.00
N THR A 226 -6.59 5.59 -28.83
CA THR A 226 -6.08 6.50 -29.86
C THR A 226 -4.55 6.59 -29.75
N THR A 227 -3.91 7.41 -30.58
CA THR A 227 -2.47 7.73 -30.43
C THR A 227 -2.15 8.51 -29.14
N ALA A 228 -3.15 9.11 -28.50
CA ALA A 228 -3.01 9.92 -27.30
C ALA A 228 -3.71 9.31 -26.07
N THR A 229 -4.63 8.37 -26.26
CA THR A 229 -5.50 7.84 -25.20
C THR A 229 -5.25 6.37 -24.95
N THR A 230 -4.98 6.02 -23.69
CA THR A 230 -4.78 4.64 -23.25
C THR A 230 -5.71 4.32 -22.08
N MET A 231 -6.36 3.17 -22.13
CA MET A 231 -7.10 2.60 -21.01
C MET A 231 -6.39 1.32 -20.56
N SER A 232 -6.23 1.12 -19.26
CA SER A 232 -5.58 -0.06 -18.72
C SER A 232 -6.33 -0.65 -17.54
N LEU A 233 -6.32 -1.97 -17.46
CA LEU A 233 -6.83 -2.75 -16.34
C LEU A 233 -5.69 -3.58 -15.79
N GLY A 234 -5.56 -3.60 -14.46
CA GLY A 234 -4.48 -4.30 -13.78
C GLY A 234 -4.96 -4.99 -12.52
N TYR A 235 -4.21 -6.03 -12.16
CA TYR A 235 -4.32 -6.76 -10.92
C TYR A 235 -2.94 -6.85 -10.28
N ALA A 236 -2.86 -6.58 -8.99
CA ALA A 236 -1.67 -6.76 -8.17
C ALA A 236 -2.01 -7.65 -6.97
N GLY A 237 -1.18 -8.65 -6.73
CA GLY A 237 -1.28 -9.57 -5.61
C GLY A 237 0.02 -9.58 -4.83
N GLN A 238 -0.12 -9.67 -3.51
CA GLN A 238 1.01 -9.89 -2.61
C GLN A 238 0.63 -10.99 -1.64
N VAL A 239 1.44 -12.03 -1.59
CA VAL A 239 1.18 -13.22 -0.78
C VAL A 239 2.36 -13.47 0.13
N SER A 240 2.07 -13.73 1.40
CA SER A 240 3.08 -13.92 2.44
C SER A 240 2.56 -14.89 3.51
N ASN A 241 3.42 -15.27 4.46
CA ASN A 241 2.99 -16.11 5.57
C ASN A 241 2.06 -15.32 6.51
N GLY A 242 0.75 -15.56 6.43
CA GLY A 242 -0.25 -14.94 7.31
C GLY A 242 -0.87 -13.64 6.79
N ALA A 243 -0.52 -13.18 5.58
CA ALA A 243 -1.18 -12.03 4.95
C ALA A 243 -1.21 -12.15 3.42
N GLN A 244 -2.35 -11.77 2.85
CA GLN A 244 -2.55 -11.63 1.41
C GLN A 244 -3.25 -10.30 1.12
N ASP A 245 -2.72 -9.56 0.13
CA ASP A 245 -3.32 -8.32 -0.35
C ASP A 245 -3.57 -8.44 -1.86
N HIS A 246 -4.74 -7.99 -2.30
CA HIS A 246 -5.17 -8.01 -3.70
C HIS A 246 -5.74 -6.67 -4.10
N VAL A 247 -5.28 -6.13 -5.23
CA VAL A 247 -5.68 -4.82 -5.73
C VAL A 247 -6.06 -4.93 -7.19
N PHE A 248 -7.23 -4.39 -7.52
CA PHE A 248 -7.66 -4.19 -8.91
C PHE A 248 -7.57 -2.71 -9.24
N THR A 249 -7.04 -2.37 -10.41
CA THR A 249 -6.86 -0.99 -10.85
C THR A 249 -7.40 -0.82 -12.26
N ALA A 250 -8.19 0.22 -12.46
CA ALA A 250 -8.49 0.76 -13.77
C ALA A 250 -7.82 2.12 -13.91
N ARG A 251 -7.08 2.34 -15.00
CA ARG A 251 -6.38 3.59 -15.27
C ARG A 251 -6.71 4.09 -16.66
N PHE A 252 -7.02 5.38 -16.74
CA PHE A 252 -7.13 6.15 -17.97
C PHE A 252 -5.94 7.11 -18.08
N SER A 253 -5.38 7.25 -19.27
CA SER A 253 -4.25 8.14 -19.53
C SER A 253 -4.44 8.89 -20.84
N LEU A 254 -4.15 10.18 -20.82
CA LEU A 254 -4.23 11.08 -21.96
C LEU A 254 -2.89 11.79 -22.12
N LYS A 255 -2.32 11.70 -23.31
CA LYS A 255 -1.08 12.37 -23.70
C LYS A 255 -1.40 13.63 -24.50
N PHE A 256 -0.71 14.72 -24.18
CA PHE A 256 -0.78 16.01 -24.89
C PHE A 256 0.52 16.29 -25.65
#